data_AF-A0A4S4HD53-F1
#
_entry.id   AF-A0A4S4HD53-F1
#
_cell.length_a   1.000
_cell.length_b   1.000
_cell.length_c   1.000
_cell.angle_alpha   90.00
_cell.angle_beta   90.00
_cell.angle_gamma   90.00
#
_symmetry.space_group_name_H-M   'P 1'
#
loop_
_entity.id
_entity.type
_entity.pdbx_description
1 polymer ?
#
loop_
_entity_poly.entity_id
_entity_poly.type
_entity_poly.pdbx_seq_one_letter_code
_entity_poly.pdbx_strand_id
1 'polypeptide(L)'
;MNFREHIDTLISNNADKEAFVELTDKILSSKPEAWMLIARGKIYWRQGKVSDAMNDYYAANELEPDGIAKQLIENANDIMKFRCTDLINP
;
A
#
# COMPACT_ATOMS: atom_id res chain seq x y z
N MET A 1 -13.87 16.85 8.65
CA MET A 1 -13.11 15.64 8.34
C MET A 1 -12.30 15.92 7.10
N ASN A 2 -10.98 15.85 7.18
CA ASN A 2 -10.14 15.94 5.98
C ASN A 2 -10.16 14.58 5.25
N PHE A 3 -9.71 14.55 3.99
CA PHE A 3 -9.79 13.33 3.16
C PHE A 3 -9.03 12.15 3.80
N ARG A 4 -7.90 12.41 4.47
CA ARG A 4 -7.13 11.37 5.15
C ARG A 4 -7.88 10.75 6.31
N GLU A 5 -8.47 11.57 7.18
CA GLU A 5 -9.32 11.10 8.29
C GLU A 5 -10.50 10.25 7.79
N HIS A 6 -11.11 10.65 6.67
CA HIS A 6 -12.19 9.92 6.01
C HIS A 6 -11.75 8.52 5.58
N ILE A 7 -10.62 8.43 4.86
CA ILE A 7 -10.03 7.15 4.46
C ILE A 7 -9.66 6.29 5.67
N ASP A 8 -9.04 6.88 6.69
CA ASP A 8 -8.66 6.16 7.92
C ASP A 8 -9.89 5.56 8.63
N THR A 9 -11.02 6.27 8.58
CA THR A 9 -12.30 5.79 9.13
C THR A 9 -12.87 4.64 8.30
N LEU A 10 -12.85 4.74 6.97
CA LEU A 10 -13.27 3.64 6.10
C LEU A 10 -12.45 2.38 6.34
N ILE A 11 -11.13 2.50 6.38
CA ILE A 11 -10.22 1.37 6.65
C ILE A 11 -10.49 0.77 8.04
N SER A 12 -10.70 1.61 9.06
CA SER A 12 -11.01 1.14 10.42
C SER A 12 -12.35 0.40 10.50
N ASN A 13 -13.31 0.75 9.64
CA ASN A 13 -14.61 0.09 9.53
C ASN A 13 -14.60 -1.14 8.61
N ASN A 14 -13.43 -1.62 8.16
CA ASN A 14 -13.28 -2.69 7.17
C ASN A 14 -13.94 -2.39 5.80
N ALA A 15 -14.19 -1.12 5.49
CA ALA A 15 -14.72 -0.65 4.20
C ALA A 15 -13.58 -0.47 3.18
N ASP A 16 -12.79 -1.53 3.00
CA ASP A 16 -11.58 -1.52 2.15
C ASP A 16 -11.89 -1.26 0.68
N LYS A 17 -13.07 -1.67 0.20
CA LYS A 17 -13.47 -1.50 -1.20
C LYS A 17 -13.80 -0.04 -1.49
N GLU A 18 -14.55 0.61 -0.60
CA GLU A 18 -14.91 2.01 -0.69
C GLU A 18 -13.65 2.88 -0.59
N ALA A 19 -12.81 2.62 0.41
CA ALA A 19 -11.53 3.33 0.56
C ALA A 19 -10.64 3.19 -0.69
N PHE A 20 -10.62 1.99 -1.29
CA PHE A 20 -9.85 1.73 -2.51
C PHE A 20 -10.32 2.55 -3.71
N VAL A 21 -11.64 2.62 -3.93
CA VAL A 21 -12.23 3.38 -5.04
C VAL A 21 -11.91 4.86 -4.87
N GLU A 22 -12.18 5.42 -3.69
CA GLU A 22 -11.93 6.83 -3.41
C GLU A 22 -10.44 7.21 -3.52
N LEU A 23 -9.55 6.38 -2.99
CA LEU A 23 -8.10 6.58 -3.12
C LEU A 23 -7.68 6.55 -4.60
N THR A 24 -8.18 5.59 -5.36
CA THR A 24 -7.83 5.45 -6.79
C THR A 24 -8.29 6.66 -7.59
N ASP A 25 -9.53 7.09 -7.39
CA ASP A 25 -10.07 8.28 -8.06
C ASP A 25 -9.27 9.53 -7.67
N LYS A 26 -8.87 9.66 -6.40
CA LYS A 26 -8.06 10.81 -5.94
C LYS A 26 -6.65 10.80 -6.53
N ILE A 27 -6.00 9.65 -6.58
CA ILE A 27 -4.66 9.46 -7.16
C ILE A 27 -4.67 9.74 -8.67
N LEU A 28 -5.76 9.39 -9.37
CA LEU A 28 -5.87 9.63 -10.82
C LEU A 28 -6.24 11.08 -11.16
N SER A 29 -7.06 11.73 -10.32
CA SER A 29 -7.53 13.10 -10.56
C SER A 29 -6.57 14.18 -10.07
N SER A 30 -5.60 13.83 -9.22
CA SER A 30 -4.69 14.81 -8.61
C SER A 30 -3.30 14.22 -8.36
N LYS A 31 -2.31 15.09 -8.09
CA LYS A 31 -0.97 14.63 -7.72
C LYS A 31 -1.07 13.81 -6.43
N PRO A 32 -0.64 12.53 -6.43
CA PRO A 32 -0.73 11.70 -5.25
C PRO A 32 0.25 12.18 -4.17
N GLU A 33 -0.14 11.95 -2.92
CA GLU A 33 0.73 12.05 -1.75
C GLU A 33 1.18 10.64 -1.33
N ALA A 34 2.37 10.52 -0.72
CA ALA A 34 2.94 9.23 -0.36
C ALA A 34 1.99 8.38 0.51
N TRP A 35 1.27 9.01 1.45
CA TRP A 35 0.33 8.31 2.33
C TRP A 35 -0.85 7.67 1.57
N MET A 36 -1.32 8.28 0.46
CA MET A 36 -2.42 7.74 -0.34
C MET A 36 -2.01 6.43 -1.02
N LEU A 37 -0.80 6.43 -1.58
CA LEU A 37 -0.18 5.26 -2.19
C LEU A 37 0.07 4.18 -1.14
N ILE A 38 0.59 4.54 0.05
CA ILE A 38 0.76 3.60 1.17
C ILE A 38 -0.58 2.99 1.59
N ALA A 39 -1.64 3.80 1.71
CA ALA A 39 -2.95 3.31 2.12
C ALA A 39 -3.53 2.33 1.10
N ARG A 40 -3.45 2.65 -0.20
CA ARG A 40 -3.89 1.76 -1.29
C ARG A 40 -3.04 0.50 -1.37
N GLY A 41 -1.72 0.62 -1.23
CA GLY A 41 -0.80 -0.52 -1.18
C GLY A 41 -1.12 -1.48 -0.03
N LYS A 42 -1.48 -0.97 1.15
CA LYS A 42 -1.94 -1.81 2.27
C LYS A 42 -3.23 -2.56 1.97
N ILE A 43 -4.17 -1.94 1.24
CA ILE A 43 -5.39 -2.60 0.78
C ILE A 43 -5.04 -3.72 -0.21
N TYR A 44 -4.19 -3.45 -1.20
CA TYR A 44 -3.71 -4.48 -2.14
C TYR A 44 -3.03 -5.64 -1.43
N TRP A 45 -2.21 -5.36 -0.42
CA TRP A 45 -1.55 -6.37 0.39
C TRP A 45 -2.55 -7.29 1.09
N ARG A 46 -3.59 -6.73 1.72
CA ARG A 46 -4.67 -7.52 2.36
C ARG A 46 -5.45 -8.37 1.36
N GLN A 47 -5.57 -7.92 0.11
CA GLN A 47 -6.20 -8.69 -0.97
C GLN A 47 -5.28 -9.77 -1.58
N GLY A 48 -4.03 -9.91 -1.11
CA GLY A 48 -3.05 -10.82 -1.69
C GLY A 48 -2.45 -10.34 -3.01
N LYS A 49 -2.76 -9.12 -3.44
CA LYS A 49 -2.21 -8.50 -4.66
C LYS A 49 -0.86 -7.87 -4.37
N VAL A 50 0.11 -8.72 -4.06
CA VAL A 50 1.43 -8.29 -3.55
C VAL A 50 2.17 -7.41 -4.56
N SER A 51 2.12 -7.74 -5.86
CA SER A 51 2.78 -6.94 -6.90
C SER A 51 2.23 -5.52 -6.98
N ASP A 52 0.91 -5.35 -6.92
CA ASP A 52 0.26 -4.03 -6.92
C ASP A 52 0.61 -3.24 -5.65
N ALA A 53 0.65 -3.91 -4.49
CA ALA A 53 1.07 -3.31 -3.24
C ALA A 53 2.51 -2.78 -3.31
N MET A 54 3.43 -3.57 -3.88
CA MET A 54 4.83 -3.16 -4.05
C MET A 54 4.97 -1.97 -4.98
N ASN A 55 4.23 -1.94 -6.09
CA ASN A 55 4.23 -0.78 -7.00
C ASN A 55 3.82 0.51 -6.26
N ASP A 56 2.77 0.44 -5.45
CA ASP A 56 2.31 1.57 -4.64
C ASP A 56 3.36 1.99 -3.59
N TYR A 57 4.01 1.03 -2.93
CA TYR A 57 5.07 1.36 -1.97
C TYR A 57 6.31 1.99 -2.62
N TYR A 58 6.73 1.50 -3.79
CA TYR A 58 7.84 2.11 -4.52
C TYR A 58 7.49 3.53 -4.97
N ALA A 59 6.31 3.75 -5.54
CA ALA A 59 5.84 5.08 -5.90
C ALA A 59 5.77 6.03 -4.69
N ALA A 60 5.33 5.53 -3.53
CA ALA A 60 5.34 6.33 -2.29
C ALA A 60 6.78 6.68 -1.85
N ASN A 61 7.72 5.75 -2.00
CA ASN A 61 9.13 5.96 -1.66
C ASN A 61 9.83 6.93 -2.61
N GLU A 62 9.39 7.04 -3.87
CA GLU A 62 9.88 8.07 -4.80
C GLU A 62 9.43 9.48 -4.38
N LEU A 63 8.24 9.60 -3.77
CA LEU A 63 7.73 10.87 -3.25
C LEU A 63 8.36 11.26 -1.91
N GLU A 64 8.53 10.28 -1.01
CA GLU A 64 9.09 10.47 0.33
C GLU A 64 10.12 9.36 0.64
N PRO A 65 11.40 9.52 0.21
CA PRO A 65 12.44 8.49 0.36
C PRO A 65 12.79 8.13 1.81
N ASP A 66 12.59 9.07 2.74
CA ASP A 66 12.81 8.88 4.18
C ASP A 66 11.51 8.53 4.94
N GLY A 67 10.44 8.25 4.20
CA GLY A 67 9.14 7.88 4.75
C GLY A 67 9.02 6.41 5.13
N ILE A 68 7.84 6.03 5.64
CA ILE A 68 7.53 4.65 6.04
C ILE A 68 7.51 3.67 4.85
N ALA A 69 7.40 4.16 3.62
CA ALA A 69 7.36 3.34 2.41
C ALA A 69 8.59 2.43 2.28
N LYS A 70 9.78 2.94 2.60
CA LYS A 70 11.02 2.16 2.62
C LYS A 70 10.93 0.94 3.53
N GLN A 71 10.44 1.12 4.76
CA GLN A 71 10.26 0.04 5.72
C GLN A 71 9.20 -0.97 5.25
N LEU A 72 8.13 -0.51 4.60
CA LEU A 72 7.10 -1.40 4.03
C LEU A 72 7.66 -2.27 2.90
N ILE A 73 8.51 -1.70 2.04
CA ILE A 73 9.21 -2.44 0.97
C ILE A 73 10.12 -3.50 1.57
N GLU A 74 10.93 -3.15 2.57
CA GLU A 74 11.83 -4.07 3.27
C GLU A 74 11.04 -5.22 3.92
N ASN A 75 10.01 -4.91 4.71
CA ASN A 75 9.15 -5.91 5.34
C ASN A 75 8.45 -6.83 4.33
N ALA A 76 7.94 -6.27 3.23
CA ALA A 76 7.30 -7.04 2.18
C ALA A 76 8.28 -8.00 1.50
N ASN A 77 9.49 -7.52 1.20
CA ASN A 77 10.56 -8.34 0.63
C ASN A 77 10.97 -9.48 1.56
N ASP A 78 11.07 -9.23 2.86
CA ASP A 78 11.43 -10.27 3.83
C ASP A 78 10.33 -11.34 3.96
N ILE A 79 9.06 -10.95 3.94
CA ILE A 79 7.93 -11.89 3.89
C ILE A 79 7.97 -12.72 2.61
N MET A 80 8.24 -12.10 1.46
CA MET A 80 8.34 -12.81 0.17
C MET A 80 9.52 -13.77 0.16
N LYS A 81 10.69 -13.38 0.67
CA LYS A 81 11.86 -14.26 0.81
C LYS A 81 11.51 -15.50 1.64
N PHE A 82 10.88 -15.33 2.80
CA PHE A 82 10.48 -16.45 3.66
C PHE A 82 9.47 -17.39 2.97
N ARG A 83 8.49 -16.84 2.24
CA ARG A 83 7.54 -17.66 1.47
C ARG A 83 8.20 -18.39 0.30
N CYS A 84 9.22 -17.80 -0.32
CA CYS A 84 9.90 -18.39 -1.47
C CYS A 84 11.05 -19.33 -1.09
N THR A 85 11.54 -19.33 0.16
CA THR A 85 12.54 -20.30 0.61
C THR A 85 12.00 -21.73 0.70
N ASP A 86 10.69 -21.92 0.89
CA ASP A 86 10.06 -23.27 0.85
C ASP A 86 10.05 -23.90 -0.55
N LEU A 87 10.24 -23.10 -1.62
CA LEU A 87 10.38 -23.58 -3.00
C LEU A 87 11.83 -23.98 -3.36
N ILE A 88 12.79 -23.70 -2.48
CA ILE A 88 14.20 -24.09 -2.62
C ILE A 88 14.57 -25.02 -1.45
N ASN A 89 13.75 -26.05 -1.22
CA ASN A 89 14.25 -27.27 -0.60
C ASN A 89 14.70 -28.20 -1.75
N PRO A 90 16.02 -28.36 -1.98
CA PRO A 90 16.54 -29.31 -2.97
C PRO A 90 16.14 -30.76 -2.67
#